data_AF-A0A0P4VNC0-F1
#
_entry.id   AF-A0A0P4VNC0-F1
#
_cell.length_a   1.000
_cell.length_b   1.000
_cell.length_c   1.000
_cell.angle_alpha   90.00
_cell.angle_beta   90.00
_cell.angle_gamma   90.00
#
_symmetry.space_group_name_H-M   'P 1'
#
loop_
_entity.id
_entity.type
_entity.pdbx_description
1 polymer ?
#
loop_
_entity_poly.entity_id
_entity_poly.type
_entity_poly.pdbx_seq_one_letter_code
_entity_poly.pdbx_strand_id
1 'polypeptide(L)'
;MAVAGQRAVYNSIHSFGNQLLLLGNKSLHVISIRFWAERIDSLIRECRYEDALKLSMDFYEERGKAVLGLRGTREVRQKLVKEKVIETLEKFVDAIIDGTIFVNMQEALPIVIDHCLDLEQTELLFDRLWNGLNEGKATFLESIQTAILEGRLTQVPPEVMQRLVSYQEVDNRWIEME
;
A
#
# COMPACT_ATOMS: atom_id res chain seq x y z
N MET A 1 33.18 -53.68 5.48
CA MET A 1 33.10 -52.32 4.92
C MET A 1 31.78 -51.71 5.36
N ALA A 2 31.79 -50.67 6.20
CA ALA A 2 30.58 -50.12 6.79
C ALA A 2 29.74 -49.38 5.75
N VAL A 3 28.56 -49.94 5.42
CA VAL A 3 27.55 -49.39 4.50
C VAL A 3 26.76 -48.23 5.14
N ALA A 4 27.23 -47.66 6.26
CA ALA A 4 26.59 -46.52 6.90
C ALA A 4 26.88 -45.19 6.17
N GLY A 5 27.94 -45.13 5.35
CA GLY A 5 28.31 -43.93 4.59
C GLY A 5 27.48 -43.68 3.32
N GLN A 6 26.74 -44.66 2.80
CA GLN A 6 25.94 -44.50 1.58
C GLN A 6 24.56 -43.85 1.82
N ARG A 7 24.16 -43.71 3.09
CA ARG A 7 22.89 -43.08 3.50
C ARG A 7 23.09 -41.88 4.42
N ALA A 8 24.33 -41.43 4.63
CA ALA A 8 24.58 -40.18 5.31
C ALA A 8 23.99 -39.04 4.46
N VAL A 9 23.11 -38.24 5.05
CA VAL A 9 22.50 -37.11 4.36
C VAL A 9 23.61 -36.11 4.08
N TYR A 10 24.07 -36.02 2.82
CA TYR A 10 25.14 -35.09 2.40
C TYR A 10 24.73 -33.61 2.43
N ASN A 11 23.49 -33.35 2.81
CA ASN A 11 22.97 -32.00 2.96
C ASN A 11 23.06 -31.58 4.42
N SER A 12 23.58 -30.39 4.66
CA SER A 12 23.57 -29.76 5.98
C SER A 12 22.62 -28.58 5.97
N ILE A 13 21.79 -28.49 7.00
CA ILE A 13 20.88 -27.36 7.22
C ILE A 13 21.34 -26.63 8.48
N HIS A 14 21.51 -25.32 8.36
CA HIS A 14 21.83 -24.46 9.50
C HIS A 14 20.96 -23.21 9.46
N SER A 15 20.49 -22.78 10.63
CA SER A 15 19.76 -21.52 10.76
C SER A 15 20.66 -20.49 11.43
N PHE A 16 20.73 -19.29 10.84
CA PHE A 16 21.51 -18.18 11.36
C PHE A 16 20.68 -16.90 11.23
N GLY A 17 20.24 -16.33 12.35
CA GLY A 17 19.37 -15.15 12.36
C GLY A 17 18.06 -15.39 11.62
N ASN A 18 17.81 -14.63 10.56
CA ASN A 18 16.65 -14.77 9.67
C ASN A 18 16.92 -15.63 8.43
N GLN A 19 18.08 -16.30 8.37
CA GLN A 19 18.52 -17.05 7.21
C GLN A 19 18.57 -18.55 7.50
N LEU A 20 18.21 -19.32 6.49
CA LEU A 20 18.36 -20.77 6.42
C LEU A 20 19.40 -21.08 5.36
N LEU A 21 20.51 -21.64 5.79
CA LEU A 21 21.60 -22.10 4.94
C LEU A 21 21.38 -23.58 4.65
N LEU A 22 21.26 -23.90 3.36
CA LEU A 22 21.09 -25.24 2.84
C LEU A 22 22.32 -25.57 2.01
N LEU A 23 23.25 -26.31 2.60
CA LEU A 23 24.41 -26.84 1.89
C LEU A 23 24.01 -28.13 1.21
N GLY A 24 23.88 -28.08 -0.12
CA GLY A 24 23.71 -29.27 -0.95
C GLY A 24 25.03 -29.75 -1.54
N ASN A 25 25.00 -30.88 -2.27
CA ASN A 25 26.21 -31.48 -2.83
C ASN A 25 26.97 -30.61 -3.85
N LYS A 26 26.30 -29.62 -4.46
CA LYS A 26 26.86 -28.78 -5.54
C LYS A 26 26.68 -27.28 -5.31
N SER A 27 25.84 -26.88 -4.37
CA SER A 27 25.44 -25.49 -4.17
C SER A 27 25.10 -25.22 -2.72
N LEU A 28 25.39 -24.00 -2.28
CA LEU A 28 24.88 -23.44 -1.04
C LEU A 28 23.69 -22.54 -1.39
N HIS A 29 22.52 -22.85 -0.85
CA HIS A 29 21.35 -21.98 -0.95
C HIS A 29 21.15 -21.24 0.37
N VAL A 30 20.95 -19.93 0.29
CA VAL A 30 20.61 -19.09 1.45
C VAL A 30 19.19 -18.59 1.26
N ILE A 31 18.28 -19.05 2.10
CA ILE A 31 16.89 -18.61 2.12
C ILE A 31 16.75 -17.62 3.27
N SER A 32 16.36 -16.38 2.99
CA SER A 32 16.21 -15.33 4.01
C SER A 32 14.75 -14.94 4.20
N ILE A 33 14.29 -14.87 5.45
CA ILE A 33 13.02 -14.26 5.79
C ILE A 33 13.22 -12.74 5.75
N ARG A 34 12.51 -12.06 4.84
CA ARG A 34 12.55 -10.61 4.71
C ARG A 34 11.96 -9.93 5.95
N PHE A 35 12.54 -8.79 6.30
CA PHE A 35 11.94 -7.88 7.27
C PHE A 35 10.59 -7.36 6.75
N TRP A 36 9.72 -6.94 7.68
CA TRP A 36 8.37 -6.50 7.33
C TRP A 36 8.35 -5.36 6.30
N ALA A 37 9.22 -4.34 6.47
CA ALA A 37 9.33 -3.22 5.55
C ALA A 37 9.84 -3.66 4.18
N GLU A 38 10.84 -4.55 4.13
CA GLU A 38 11.40 -5.08 2.88
C GLU A 38 10.37 -5.87 2.05
N ARG A 39 9.37 -6.47 2.70
CA ARG A 39 8.26 -7.15 2.00
C ARG A 39 7.39 -6.14 1.26
N ILE A 40 7.08 -5.00 1.88
CA ILE A 40 6.34 -3.91 1.25
C ILE A 40 7.19 -3.31 0.12
N ASP A 41 8.47 -3.02 0.39
CA ASP A 41 9.38 -2.44 -0.59
C ASP A 41 9.63 -3.35 -1.80
N SER A 42 9.56 -4.67 -1.63
CA SER A 42 9.62 -5.59 -2.77
C SER A 42 8.41 -5.47 -3.70
N LEU A 43 7.20 -5.28 -3.15
CA LEU A 43 5.98 -5.12 -3.95
C LEU A 43 5.98 -3.80 -4.71
N ILE A 44 6.43 -2.72 -4.05
CA ILE A 44 6.61 -1.41 -4.70
C ILE A 44 7.58 -1.51 -5.88
N ARG A 45 8.72 -2.21 -5.71
CA ARG A 45 9.69 -2.42 -6.80
C ARG A 45 9.14 -3.23 -7.97
N GLU A 46 8.15 -4.08 -7.72
CA GLU A 46 7.42 -4.84 -8.74
C GLU A 46 6.23 -4.04 -9.32
N CYS A 47 6.08 -2.76 -8.97
CA CYS A 47 4.95 -1.89 -9.31
C CYS A 47 3.58 -2.43 -8.83
N ARG A 48 3.57 -3.29 -7.81
CA ARG A 48 2.36 -3.87 -7.20
C ARG A 48 1.89 -3.04 -6.01
N TYR A 49 1.48 -1.80 -6.28
CA TYR A 49 1.17 -0.82 -5.25
C TYR A 49 -0.06 -1.18 -4.41
N GLU A 50 -1.12 -1.72 -5.01
CA GLU A 50 -2.31 -2.16 -4.27
C GLU A 50 -1.97 -3.27 -3.26
N ASP A 51 -1.18 -4.26 -3.67
CA ASP A 51 -0.72 -5.33 -2.79
C ASP A 51 0.20 -4.79 -1.69
N ALA A 52 1.07 -3.83 -2.02
CA ALA A 52 1.95 -3.18 -1.06
C ALA A 52 1.15 -2.42 0.00
N LEU A 53 0.16 -1.64 -0.43
CA LEU A 53 -0.71 -0.86 0.44
C LEU A 53 -1.54 -1.78 1.33
N LYS A 54 -2.17 -2.81 0.75
CA LYS A 54 -2.92 -3.83 1.51
C LYS A 54 -2.06 -4.50 2.57
N LEU A 55 -0.84 -4.93 2.23
CA LEU A 55 0.07 -5.55 3.19
C LEU A 55 0.48 -4.56 4.30
N SER A 56 0.71 -3.30 3.95
CA SER A 56 1.06 -2.26 4.94
C SER A 56 -0.11 -1.97 5.90
N MET A 57 -1.34 -1.89 5.38
CA MET A 57 -2.55 -1.70 6.18
C MET A 57 -2.84 -2.91 7.08
N ASP A 58 -2.62 -4.13 6.59
CA ASP A 58 -2.73 -5.34 7.42
C ASP A 58 -1.75 -5.32 8.61
N PHE A 59 -0.55 -4.75 8.44
CA PHE A 59 0.36 -4.53 9.57
C PHE A 59 -0.14 -3.42 10.50
N TYR A 60 -0.71 -2.34 9.96
CA TYR A 60 -1.21 -1.21 10.73
C TYR A 60 -2.40 -1.61 11.61
N GLU A 61 -3.28 -2.46 11.11
CA GLU A 61 -4.43 -2.99 11.85
C GLU A 61 -4.08 -4.19 12.74
N GLU A 62 -2.80 -4.50 12.90
CA GLU A 62 -2.28 -5.63 13.68
C GLU A 62 -2.82 -7.01 13.22
N ARG A 63 -3.36 -7.11 11.99
CA ARG A 63 -3.83 -8.37 11.37
C ARG A 63 -2.69 -9.19 10.75
N GLY A 64 -1.60 -8.53 10.38
CA GLY A 64 -0.45 -9.13 9.73
C GLY A 64 0.35 -10.07 10.65
N LYS A 65 0.60 -11.29 10.17
CA LYS A 65 1.38 -12.32 10.88
C LYS A 65 2.85 -12.31 10.46
N ALA A 66 3.73 -12.89 11.29
CA ALA A 66 5.15 -13.12 11.00
C ALA A 66 5.95 -11.84 10.68
N VAL A 67 5.78 -10.81 11.52
CA VAL A 67 6.46 -9.52 11.37
C VAL A 67 7.88 -9.61 11.94
N LEU A 68 8.85 -9.89 11.08
CA LEU A 68 10.26 -9.88 11.48
C LEU A 68 10.79 -8.45 11.53
N GLY A 69 11.48 -8.09 12.62
CA GLY A 69 12.19 -6.81 12.82
C GLY A 69 11.38 -5.64 13.35
N LEU A 70 10.07 -5.79 13.55
CA LEU A 70 9.26 -4.78 14.22
C LEU A 70 9.37 -4.98 15.74
N ARG A 71 10.24 -4.21 16.39
CA ARG A 71 10.57 -4.32 17.82
C ARG A 71 10.16 -3.04 18.58
N GLY A 72 9.98 -3.16 19.89
CA GLY A 72 9.62 -2.05 20.77
C GLY A 72 8.22 -2.17 21.37
N THR A 73 7.78 -1.12 22.06
CA THR A 73 6.42 -1.07 22.62
C THR A 73 5.37 -1.04 21.51
N ARG A 74 4.10 -1.27 21.86
CA ARG A 74 3.01 -1.23 20.87
C ARG A 74 2.95 0.13 20.17
N GLU A 75 3.10 1.21 20.92
CA GLU A 75 3.05 2.59 20.43
C GLU A 75 4.19 2.88 19.43
N VAL A 76 5.41 2.44 19.76
CA VAL A 76 6.57 2.59 18.87
C VAL A 76 6.37 1.79 17.58
N ARG A 77 5.91 0.54 17.69
CA ARG A 77 5.64 -0.31 16.52
C ARG A 77 4.54 0.28 15.64
N GLN A 78 3.45 0.74 16.26
CA GLN A 78 2.33 1.35 15.54
C GLN A 78 2.76 2.60 14.78
N LYS A 79 3.59 3.45 15.40
CA LYS A 79 4.14 4.64 14.76
C LYS A 79 4.97 4.28 13.52
N LEU A 80 5.90 3.34 13.65
CA LEU A 80 6.75 2.89 12.54
C LEU A 80 5.93 2.30 11.38
N VAL A 81 4.90 1.51 11.70
CA VAL A 81 4.02 0.94 10.67
C VAL A 81 3.20 2.05 10.01
N LYS A 82 2.61 2.98 10.77
CA LYS A 82 1.87 4.12 10.22
C LYS A 82 2.73 4.94 9.25
N GLU A 83 3.96 5.26 9.64
CA GLU A 83 4.92 5.97 8.78
C GLU A 83 5.17 5.21 7.47
N LYS A 84 5.32 3.88 7.54
CA LYS A 84 5.53 3.06 6.34
C LYS A 84 4.30 2.93 5.45
N VAL A 85 3.10 2.90 6.03
CA VAL A 85 1.84 2.92 5.26
C VAL A 85 1.75 4.23 4.48
N ILE A 86 2.00 5.37 5.14
CA ILE A 86 1.98 6.69 4.50
C ILE A 86 3.02 6.75 3.37
N GLU A 87 4.26 6.30 3.61
CA GLU A 87 5.30 6.23 2.56
C GLU A 87 4.85 5.36 1.37
N THR A 88 4.14 4.26 1.63
CA THR A 88 3.63 3.36 0.58
C THR A 88 2.51 4.04 -0.22
N LEU A 89 1.63 4.76 0.45
CA LEU A 89 0.54 5.52 -0.15
C LEU A 89 1.06 6.68 -1.01
N GLU A 90 2.04 7.43 -0.53
CA GLU A 90 2.71 8.50 -1.29
C GLU A 90 3.31 7.97 -2.60
N LYS A 91 4.03 6.83 -2.53
CA LYS A 91 4.61 6.20 -3.72
C LYS A 91 3.54 5.71 -4.70
N PHE A 92 2.38 5.26 -4.21
CA PHE A 92 1.27 4.89 -5.08
C PHE A 92 0.67 6.11 -5.77
N VAL A 93 0.45 7.20 -5.03
CA VAL A 93 0.00 8.49 -5.58
C VAL A 93 0.95 9.00 -6.66
N ASP A 94 2.25 9.01 -6.38
CA ASP A 94 3.27 9.42 -7.37
C ASP A 94 3.20 8.58 -8.64
N ALA A 95 3.08 7.27 -8.49
CA ALA A 95 3.04 6.37 -9.62
C ALA A 95 1.74 6.50 -10.46
N ILE A 96 0.63 6.92 -9.85
CA ILE A 96 -0.61 7.30 -10.55
C ILE A 96 -0.39 8.62 -11.33
N ILE A 97 0.20 9.63 -10.68
CA ILE A 97 0.45 10.96 -11.29
C ILE A 97 1.42 10.84 -12.48
N ASP A 98 2.49 10.08 -12.31
CA ASP A 98 3.51 9.86 -13.34
C ASP A 98 2.98 9.02 -14.52
N GLY A 99 1.81 8.38 -14.37
CA GLY A 99 1.27 7.44 -15.36
C GLY A 99 2.15 6.19 -15.53
N THR A 100 3.02 5.90 -14.55
CA THR A 100 4.01 4.82 -14.62
C THR A 100 3.36 3.44 -14.59
N ILE A 101 2.11 3.38 -14.10
CA ILE A 101 1.38 2.15 -13.92
C ILE A 101 0.22 2.10 -14.92
N PHE A 102 0.08 0.97 -15.62
CA PHE A 102 -1.14 0.62 -16.36
C PHE A 102 -2.24 0.14 -15.38
N VAL A 103 -2.45 0.83 -14.26
CA VAL A 103 -3.60 0.55 -13.40
C VAL A 103 -4.85 1.21 -13.97
N ASN A 104 -5.98 0.52 -13.79
CA ASN A 104 -7.27 1.12 -14.03
C ASN A 104 -7.48 2.26 -13.02
N MET A 105 -7.41 3.51 -13.46
CA MET A 105 -7.58 4.68 -12.59
C MET A 105 -8.95 4.66 -11.87
N GLN A 106 -9.97 4.04 -12.48
CA GLN A 106 -11.29 3.88 -11.87
C GLN A 106 -11.27 3.00 -10.62
N GLU A 107 -10.34 2.05 -10.53
CA GLU A 107 -10.21 1.16 -9.37
C GLU A 107 -9.17 1.68 -8.38
N ALA A 108 -8.05 2.22 -8.88
CA ALA A 108 -6.96 2.69 -8.04
C ALA A 108 -7.32 3.96 -7.24
N LEU A 109 -8.01 4.93 -7.87
CA LEU A 109 -8.32 6.21 -7.22
C LEU A 109 -9.20 6.06 -5.96
N PRO A 110 -10.34 5.33 -6.00
CA PRO A 110 -11.15 5.12 -4.80
C PRO A 110 -10.36 4.50 -3.64
N ILE A 111 -9.51 3.52 -3.93
CA ILE A 111 -8.67 2.84 -2.92
C ILE A 111 -7.71 3.83 -2.26
N VAL A 112 -7.02 4.64 -3.06
CA VAL A 112 -6.07 5.64 -2.56
C VAL A 112 -6.79 6.70 -1.74
N ILE A 113 -7.94 7.18 -2.21
CA ILE A 113 -8.74 8.20 -1.52
C ILE A 113 -9.23 7.65 -0.17
N ASP A 114 -9.78 6.43 -0.14
CA ASP A 114 -10.24 5.80 1.09
C ASP A 114 -9.14 5.69 2.15
N HIS A 115 -7.96 5.22 1.74
CA HIS A 115 -6.84 5.11 2.67
C HIS A 115 -6.24 6.48 3.07
N CYS A 116 -6.27 7.49 2.20
CA CYS A 116 -5.93 8.86 2.57
C CYS A 116 -6.88 9.38 3.66
N LEU A 117 -8.18 9.07 3.58
CA LEU A 117 -9.16 9.47 4.59
C LEU A 117 -8.94 8.72 5.91
N ASP A 118 -8.71 7.40 5.87
CA ASP A 118 -8.46 6.58 7.07
C ASP A 118 -7.19 6.99 7.84
N LEU A 119 -6.19 7.51 7.11
CA LEU A 119 -4.92 7.95 7.68
C LEU A 119 -4.87 9.46 7.96
N GLU A 120 -5.98 10.17 7.71
CA GLU A 120 -6.12 11.62 7.84
C GLU A 120 -5.07 12.40 7.03
N GLN A 121 -4.69 11.90 5.85
CA GLN A 121 -3.68 12.50 4.95
C GLN A 121 -4.34 13.46 3.94
N THR A 122 -4.96 14.54 4.42
CA THR A 122 -5.67 15.51 3.56
C THR A 122 -4.74 16.31 2.65
N GLU A 123 -3.52 16.62 3.10
CA GLU A 123 -2.50 17.30 2.27
C GLU A 123 -2.11 16.41 1.07
N LEU A 124 -1.91 15.10 1.30
CA LEU A 124 -1.62 14.15 0.22
C LEU A 124 -2.78 14.06 -0.78
N LEU A 125 -4.01 14.05 -0.28
CA LEU A 125 -5.23 13.94 -1.08
C LEU A 125 -5.47 15.16 -1.98
N PHE A 126 -5.38 16.37 -1.43
CA PHE A 126 -5.74 17.59 -2.16
C PHE A 126 -4.56 18.31 -2.78
N ASP A 127 -3.42 18.40 -2.09
CA ASP A 127 -2.29 19.18 -2.59
C ASP A 127 -1.47 18.39 -3.60
N ARG A 128 -1.35 17.07 -3.42
CA ARG A 128 -0.56 16.20 -4.30
C ARG A 128 -1.42 15.48 -5.32
N LEU A 129 -2.38 14.68 -4.88
CA LEU A 129 -3.16 13.83 -5.79
C LEU A 129 -4.06 14.66 -6.70
N TRP A 130 -4.92 15.53 -6.16
CA TRP A 130 -5.82 16.34 -6.99
C TRP A 130 -5.09 17.26 -7.99
N ASN A 131 -4.01 17.92 -7.55
CA ASN A 131 -3.24 18.81 -8.41
C ASN A 131 -2.40 18.07 -9.45
N GLY A 132 -1.87 16.89 -9.11
CA GLY A 132 -1.06 16.06 -10.01
C GLY A 132 -1.87 15.25 -11.02
N LEU A 133 -3.16 15.02 -10.78
CA LEU A 133 -4.03 14.28 -11.69
C LEU A 133 -4.24 15.05 -13.00
N ASN A 134 -3.80 14.47 -14.11
CA ASN A 134 -4.10 14.97 -15.46
C ASN A 134 -5.39 14.33 -16.00
N GLU A 135 -5.54 13.03 -15.80
CA GLU A 135 -6.70 12.22 -16.19
C GLU A 135 -7.39 11.68 -14.92
N GLY A 136 -8.63 11.19 -15.02
CA GLY A 136 -9.33 10.60 -13.86
C GLY A 136 -9.90 11.59 -12.84
N LYS A 137 -9.90 12.90 -13.13
CA LYS A 137 -10.52 13.92 -12.24
C LYS A 137 -12.00 13.65 -11.98
N ALA A 138 -12.74 13.12 -12.95
CA ALA A 138 -14.14 12.74 -12.78
C ALA A 138 -14.30 11.66 -11.69
N THR A 139 -13.54 10.56 -11.80
CA THR A 139 -13.54 9.47 -10.80
C THR A 139 -13.11 9.97 -9.42
N PHE A 140 -12.13 10.87 -9.35
CA PHE A 140 -11.76 11.51 -8.08
C PHE A 140 -12.94 12.26 -7.48
N LEU A 141 -13.64 13.10 -8.27
CA LEU A 141 -14.80 13.88 -7.79
C LEU A 141 -15.96 12.97 -7.35
N GLU A 142 -16.24 11.90 -8.08
CA GLU A 142 -17.25 10.89 -7.70
C GLU A 142 -16.90 10.21 -6.36
N SER A 143 -15.62 9.88 -6.16
CA SER A 143 -15.13 9.25 -4.92
C SER A 143 -15.23 10.23 -3.74
N ILE A 144 -14.83 11.49 -3.95
CA ILE A 144 -14.95 12.56 -2.95
C ILE A 144 -16.42 12.82 -2.60
N GLN A 145 -17.31 12.86 -3.59
CA GLN A 145 -18.75 13.00 -3.36
C GLN A 145 -19.27 11.87 -2.46
N THR A 146 -18.90 10.62 -2.76
CA THR A 146 -19.29 9.45 -1.96
C THR A 146 -18.77 9.59 -0.53
N ALA A 147 -17.51 9.98 -0.35
CA ALA A 147 -16.92 10.21 0.97
C ALA A 147 -17.58 11.35 1.78
N ILE A 148 -18.07 12.41 1.10
CA ILE A 148 -18.84 13.48 1.73
C ILE A 148 -20.22 12.96 2.16
N LEU A 149 -20.90 12.20 1.30
CA LEU A 149 -22.22 11.62 1.60
C LEU A 149 -22.16 10.62 2.77
N GLU A 150 -21.07 9.85 2.87
CA GLU A 150 -20.80 8.96 4.01
C GLU A 150 -20.39 9.70 5.29
N GLY A 151 -20.14 11.01 5.21
CA GLY A 151 -19.71 11.84 6.35
C GLY A 151 -18.26 11.62 6.77
N ARG A 152 -17.46 10.87 6.00
CA ARG A 152 -16.03 10.63 6.25
C ARG A 152 -15.18 11.86 5.98
N LEU A 153 -15.64 12.73 5.06
CA LEU A 153 -14.95 13.95 4.68
C LEU A 153 -15.77 15.18 5.08
N THR A 154 -15.33 15.89 6.12
CA THR A 154 -16.04 17.07 6.65
C THR A 154 -15.49 18.40 6.14
N GLN A 155 -14.22 18.43 5.70
CA GLN A 155 -13.56 19.64 5.21
C GLN A 155 -12.97 19.38 3.82
N VAL A 156 -13.34 20.23 2.87
CA VAL A 156 -12.90 20.15 1.48
C VAL A 156 -12.38 21.53 1.06
N PRO A 157 -11.21 21.64 0.43
CA PRO A 157 -10.72 22.90 -0.09
C PRO A 157 -11.74 23.56 -1.03
N PRO A 158 -11.93 24.89 -0.95
CA PRO A 158 -12.92 25.60 -1.77
C PRO A 158 -12.77 25.35 -3.27
N GLU A 159 -11.53 25.20 -3.76
CA GLU A 159 -11.24 24.92 -5.16
C GLU A 159 -11.79 23.58 -5.62
N VAL A 160 -11.65 22.53 -4.80
CA VAL A 160 -12.16 21.20 -5.09
C VAL A 160 -13.69 21.18 -5.00
N MET A 161 -14.25 21.87 -4.00
CA MET A 161 -15.71 22.00 -3.87
C MET A 161 -16.34 22.73 -5.06
N GLN A 162 -15.74 23.84 -5.53
CA GLN A 162 -16.21 24.53 -6.73
C GLN A 162 -16.21 23.62 -7.95
N ARG A 163 -15.14 22.84 -8.12
CA ARG A 163 -15.01 21.88 -9.22
C ARG A 163 -16.03 20.75 -9.13
N LEU A 164 -16.34 20.29 -7.93
CA LEU A 164 -17.39 19.30 -7.70
C LEU A 164 -18.78 19.84 -8.08
N VAL A 165 -19.10 21.07 -7.68
CA VAL A 165 -20.38 21.71 -8.05
C VAL A 165 -20.50 21.87 -9.56
N SER A 166 -19.47 22.41 -10.22
CA SER A 166 -19.47 22.54 -11.68
C SER A 166 -19.59 21.19 -12.40
N TYR A 167 -19.00 20.12 -11.84
CA TYR A 167 -19.15 18.78 -12.37
C TYR A 167 -20.59 18.27 -12.25
N GLN A 168 -21.24 18.47 -11.10
CA GLN A 168 -22.64 18.07 -10.89
C GLN A 168 -23.64 18.88 -11.74
N GLU A 169 -23.38 20.17 -11.97
CA GLU A 169 -24.19 21.00 -12.87
C GLU A 169 -24.15 20.50 -14.32
N VAL A 170 -22.98 20.05 -14.79
CA VAL A 170 -22.79 19.52 -16.15
C VAL A 170 -23.41 18.13 -16.30
N ASP A 171 -23.33 17.30 -15.26
CA ASP A 171 -23.84 15.92 -15.26
C ASP A 171 -25.37 15.84 -15.07
N ASN A 172 -26.05 16.98 -14.83
CA ASN A 172 -27.52 17.07 -14.73
C ASN A 172 -28.16 16.18 -13.64
N ARG A 173 -27.38 15.71 -12.64
CA ARG A 173 -27.89 14.90 -11.51
C ARG A 173 -28.76 15.68 -10.51
N TRP A 174 -28.91 16.99 -10.71
CA TRP A 174 -29.85 17.83 -9.96
C TRP A 174 -31.33 17.48 -10.20
N ILE A 175 -31.64 16.72 -11.27
CA ILE A 175 -33.02 16.36 -11.64
C ILE A 175 -33.49 15.08 -10.92
N GLU A 176 -32.61 14.27 -10.32
CA GLU A 176 -32.99 13.06 -9.58
C GLU A 176 -33.27 13.27 -8.07
N MET A 177 -33.14 14.51 -7.58
CA MET A 177 -33.37 14.87 -6.17
C MET A 177 -34.61 15.75 -5.95
N GLU A 178 -35.52 15.81 -6.93
CA GLU A 178 -36.89 16.34 -6.78
C GLU A 178 -37.91 15.19 -6.80
#